data_AF-A0A836JEU9-F1
#
_entry.id   AF-A0A836JEU9-F1
#
_cell.length_a   1.000
_cell.length_b   1.000
_cell.length_c   1.000
_cell.angle_alpha   90.00
_cell.angle_beta   90.00
_cell.angle_gamma   90.00
#
_symmetry.space_group_name_H-M   'P 1'
#
loop_
_entity.id
_entity.type
_entity.pdbx_description
1 polymer ?
#
loop_
_entity_poly.entity_id
_entity_poly.type
_entity_poly.pdbx_seq_one_letter_code
_entity_poly.pdbx_strand_id
1 'polypeptide(L)' 'MTETEWRNLGVQQSPGWVHYMMHGPEPHVLLFRRMRPDLVTAPRCTTLQGEPITCYN' A
#
# COMPACT_ATOMS: atom_id res chain seq x y z
N MET A 1 0.33 8.90 10.89
CA MET A 1 1.28 7.97 11.53
C MET A 1 2.13 7.35 10.44
N THR A 2 3.44 7.52 10.52
CA THR A 2 4.43 6.91 9.61
C THR A 2 4.60 5.42 9.90
N GLU A 3 5.23 4.68 8.99
CA GLU A 3 5.54 3.26 9.19
C GLU A 3 6.30 2.98 10.48
N THR A 4 7.33 3.78 10.73
CA THR A 4 8.15 3.67 11.94
C THR A 4 7.33 3.89 13.21
N GLU A 5 6.42 4.87 13.22
CA GLU A 5 5.63 5.19 14.40
C GLU A 5 4.69 4.03 14.81
N TRP A 6 3.95 3.42 13.88
CA TRP A 6 3.09 2.29 14.25
C TRP A 6 3.85 1.00 14.53
N ARG A 7 5.02 0.79 13.90
CA ARG A 7 5.92 -0.32 14.27
C ARG A 7 6.45 -0.17 15.70
N ASN A 8 6.78 1.05 16.12
CA ASN A 8 7.20 1.36 17.48
C ASN A 8 6.07 1.14 18.51
N LEU A 9 4.81 1.27 18.11
CA LEU A 9 3.64 0.91 18.93
C LEU A 9 3.42 -0.62 19.03
N GLY A 10 4.25 -1.43 18.37
CA GLY A 10 4.18 -2.89 18.39
C GLY A 10 3.30 -3.50 17.29
N VAL A 11 2.76 -2.68 16.38
CA VAL A 11 1.98 -3.18 15.25
C VAL A 11 2.92 -3.83 14.23
N GLN A 12 2.68 -5.12 13.93
CA GLN A 12 3.48 -5.89 12.98
C GLN A 12 2.63 -6.26 11.77
N GLN A 13 3.05 -5.78 10.60
CA GLN A 13 2.44 -6.11 9.30
C GLN A 13 3.51 -6.20 8.20
N SER A 14 3.12 -6.77 7.06
CA SER A 14 3.93 -6.79 5.84
C SER A 14 4.32 -5.37 5.39
N PRO A 15 5.35 -5.19 4.56
CA PRO A 15 5.68 -3.87 4.00
C PRO A 15 4.54 -3.28 3.14
N GLY A 16 4.54 -1.95 3.02
CA GLY A 16 3.67 -1.21 2.10
C GLY A 16 2.28 -0.83 2.63
N TRP A 17 2.00 -1.09 3.91
CA TRP A 17 0.79 -0.57 4.56
C TRP A 17 0.96 0.88 4.97
N VAL A 18 -0.05 1.69 4.64
CA VAL A 18 -0.10 3.12 4.97
C VAL A 18 -1.25 3.35 5.94
N HIS A 19 -0.94 3.89 7.10
CA HIS A 19 -1.94 4.33 8.07
C HIS A 19 -2.59 5.63 7.58
N TYR A 20 -3.88 5.59 7.22
CA TYR A 20 -4.51 6.67 6.48
C TYR A 20 -5.48 7.54 7.29
N MET A 21 -5.98 7.05 8.43
CA MET A 21 -6.97 7.79 9.23
C MET A 21 -6.94 7.36 10.69
N MET A 22 -7.14 8.32 11.59
CA MET A 22 -7.41 8.06 13.01
C MET A 22 -8.92 7.97 13.21
N HIS A 23 -9.40 6.89 13.82
CA HIS A 23 -10.81 6.77 14.15
C HIS A 23 -11.09 7.49 15.48
N GLY A 24 -11.85 8.58 15.44
CA GLY A 24 -12.12 9.42 16.62
C GLY A 24 -12.91 8.73 17.74
N PRO A 25 -13.98 7.98 17.44
CA PRO A 25 -14.77 7.28 18.46
C PRO A 25 -14.00 6.19 19.21
N GLU A 26 -13.11 5.48 18.52
CA GLU A 26 -12.34 4.36 19.09
C GLU A 26 -10.86 4.52 18.74
N PRO A 27 -10.05 5.16 19.62
CA PRO A 27 -8.66 5.51 19.31
C PRO A 27 -7.72 4.31 19.19
N HIS A 28 -8.17 3.13 19.65
CA HIS A 28 -7.46 1.86 19.50
C HIS A 28 -7.69 1.20 18.15
N VAL A 29 -8.59 1.74 17.31
CA VAL A 29 -8.83 1.27 15.95
C VAL A 29 -7.91 2.01 14.99
N LEU A 30 -7.00 1.25 14.36
CA LEU A 30 -6.05 1.77 13.38
C LEU A 30 -6.46 1.34 11.97
N LEU A 31 -6.57 2.30 11.06
CA LEU A 31 -7.01 2.07 9.69
C LEU A 31 -5.82 2.12 8.73
N PHE A 32 -5.59 1.01 8.03
CA PHE A 32 -4.50 0.85 7.07
C PHE A 32 -5.05 0.64 5.65
N ARG A 33 -4.30 1.13 4.66
CA ARG A 33 -4.54 0.85 3.23
C ARG A 33 -3.23 0.43 2.57
N ARG A 34 -3.33 -0.41 1.54
CA ARG A 34 -2.19 -0.83 0.71
C ARG A 34 -2.58 -0.73 -0.76
N MET A 35 -1.60 -0.47 -1.62
CA MET A 35 -1.82 -0.52 -3.06
C MET A 35 -2.28 -1.93 -3.46
N ARG A 36 -3.30 -1.96 -4.31
CA ARG A 36 -3.86 -3.20 -4.86
C ARG A 36 -2.90 -3.77 -5.92
N PRO A 37 -2.37 -5.00 -5.74
CA PRO A 37 -1.43 -5.60 -6.69
C PRO A 37 -2.03 -5.72 -8.10
N ASP A 38 -3.33 -6.01 -8.18
CA ASP A 38 -4.07 -6.16 -9.43
C ASP A 38 -4.18 -4.85 -10.23
N LEU A 39 -4.06 -3.69 -9.57
CA LEU A 39 -4.04 -2.39 -10.24
C LEU A 39 -2.64 -2.02 -10.77
N VAL A 40 -1.58 -2.71 -10.32
CA VAL A 40 -0.20 -2.51 -10.77
C VAL A 40 0.11 -3.40 -11.96
N THR A 41 -0.41 -4.64 -11.96
CA THR A 41 -0.16 -5.63 -13.02
C THR A 41 -1.15 -5.54 -14.18
N ALA A 42 -2.24 -4.77 -14.05
CA ALA A 42 -3.03 -4.42 -15.22
C ALA A 42 -2.14 -3.57 -16.15
N PRO A 43 -1.73 -4.07 -17.34
CA PRO A 43 -1.24 -3.15 -18.34
C PRO A 43 -2.39 -2.17 -18.53
N ARG A 44 -2.11 -0.86 -18.46
CA ARG A 44 -3.06 0.09 -19.03
C ARG A 44 -3.31 -0.42 -20.44
N CYS A 45 -4.51 -0.94 -20.69
CA CYS A 45 -4.97 -1.17 -22.05
C CYS A 45 -5.20 0.22 -22.64
N THR A 46 -4.10 0.86 -22.98
CA THR A 46 -4.02 1.83 -24.04
C THR A 46 -2.97 1.23 -24.95
N THR A 47 -3.43 0.36 -25.84
CA THR A 47 -2.66 0.09 -27.05
C THR A 47 -2.40 1.44 -27.69
N LEU A 48 -1.16 1.90 -27.65
CA LEU A 48 -0.37 2.21 -28.82
C LEU A 48 1.09 2.48 -28.39
N GLN A 49 1.96 1.60 -28.88
CA GLN A 49 3.42 1.75 -29.05
C GLN A 49 4.34 1.39 -27.87
N GLY A 50 4.80 0.14 -27.89
CA GLY A 50 6.23 -0.19 -27.88
C GLY A 50 6.98 -0.10 -26.55
N GLU A 51 7.08 -1.25 -25.87
CA GLU A 51 8.30 -1.86 -25.28
C GLU A 51 7.94 -2.65 -24.00
N PRO A 52 8.30 -3.94 -23.89
CA PRO A 52 8.13 -4.68 -22.65
C PRO A 52 9.24 -4.28 -21.67
N ILE A 53 8.88 -3.50 -20.64
CA ILE A 53 9.77 -3.26 -19.50
C ILE A 53 9.95 -4.60 -18.78
N THR A 54 11.12 -5.20 -18.95
CA THR A 54 11.59 -6.38 -18.24
C THR A 54 11.33 -6.24 -16.74
N CYS A 55 10.45 -7.07 -16.19
CA CYS A 55 10.33 -7.25 -14.75
C CYS A 55 11.47 -8.19 -14.33
N TYR A 56 12.50 -7.67 -13.65
CA TYR A 56 13.47 -8.52 -12.96
C TYR A 56 12.90 -8.96 -11.60
N ASN A 57 13.30 -10.18 -11.21
CA ASN A 57 12.88 -10.94 -10.01
C ASN A 57 12.96 -10.19 -8.69
#